data_AF-A0A8H3YZE7-F1
#
_entry.id   AF-A0A8H3YZE7-F1
#
_cell.length_a   1.000
_cell.length_b   1.000
_cell.length_c   1.000
_cell.angle_alpha   90.00
_cell.angle_beta   90.00
_cell.angle_gamma   90.00
#
_symmetry.space_group_name_H-M   'P 1'
#
loop_
_entity.id
_entity.type
_entity.pdbx_description
1 polymer ?
#
loop_
_entity_poly.entity_id
_entity_poly.type
_entity_poly.pdbx_seq_one_letter_code
_entity_poly.pdbx_strand_id
1 'polypeptide(L)'
;MPASLNGYLLFGCVLAVLSLFIVCYDDFVLGSLDLDLDLDSKMRILPTAQSALVLLGAWMGWGVVEVEGQFSAPPGVDTWCGKAYRATNASFDPGGRMEAPKKSDKPLLNLQVYPRMNIYLEDEATGSLIVDAGLSWTTGVKYCDQLKDGVVGSDNAKFTFEVSMADTGAKILEKAEVAVNSTGNEIPMSLSALPARMEPYTLLIKTSSPHCSQTISTKTQVYRLPKRTDGGSVTKLDNLYGGLLVQEKLKNGSTTWKSIFPYSFYTDWGNYLIDPANLTAFANLGYNIIHPTPGGGPIPFEPAKFEAFLDKIDELGLWLMYDMRWTFKNLTLVRSQIEHLKARKSVLLWYTGDEPDGVSDPFNSTTLSYDLIKKLDPYHPTSLVLNCDNYFYAEYAKGADIILTDPYPIAQNATFSTLWNTPCNSTYGDCGCDGCNGNFRDVSTRMDRLKQYQAWTGGGPKTLWGVPQAFGGSEYWARPPTRMEEVVMAMLFVNHGAKGVVAWNFPTTEELKIVTAGLAKVLSAADVTGFLLGARPVGLLGEGMAGGGKVSEDLDVATWKVGGKMLASIVYVGLEGYVGGVGVKLPAKVKSGIRQVWPVEGSTGWVVKDGSLVKSGLGAMEVSILVLDVE
;
A
#
# COMPACT_ATOMS: atom_id res chain seq x y z
N MET A 1 -6.00 45.97 56.49
CA MET A 1 -4.88 46.49 57.31
C MET A 1 -4.42 45.38 58.23
N PRO A 2 -3.12 45.23 58.53
CA PRO A 2 -1.94 45.66 57.74
C PRO A 2 -1.79 44.81 56.45
N ALA A 3 -0.99 45.09 55.40
CA ALA A 3 0.14 46.02 55.16
C ALA A 3 1.49 45.58 55.78
N SER A 4 2.68 45.74 55.18
CA SER A 4 3.12 46.12 53.82
C SER A 4 4.67 46.24 53.80
N LEU A 5 5.30 46.46 52.62
CA LEU A 5 6.70 46.94 52.41
C LEU A 5 7.80 45.85 52.58
N ASN A 6 8.94 45.86 51.87
CA ASN A 6 9.48 46.64 50.73
C ASN A 6 10.62 45.81 50.06
N GLY A 7 11.08 46.01 48.80
CA GLY A 7 10.61 46.86 47.70
C GLY A 7 11.73 47.24 46.69
N TYR A 8 11.38 47.44 45.41
CA TYR A 8 12.18 48.08 44.31
C TYR A 8 13.47 47.34 43.83
N LEU A 9 14.17 47.63 42.71
CA LEU A 9 14.21 48.72 41.68
C LEU A 9 15.02 48.15 40.45
N LEU A 10 14.88 48.39 39.13
CA LEU A 10 13.91 48.97 38.15
C LEU A 10 14.34 48.50 36.71
N PHE A 11 13.74 49.04 35.62
CA PHE A 11 14.05 48.85 34.17
C PHE A 11 13.75 47.46 33.53
N GLY A 12 13.20 47.34 32.31
CA GLY A 12 12.39 48.29 31.52
C GLY A 12 12.83 48.51 30.06
N CYS A 13 12.14 47.89 29.10
CA CYS A 13 11.91 48.45 27.76
C CYS A 13 10.70 47.80 27.07
N VAL A 14 10.04 48.50 26.15
CA VAL A 14 8.86 48.04 25.38
C VAL A 14 9.04 48.48 23.94
N LEU A 15 8.68 47.62 22.98
CA LEU A 15 8.32 48.06 21.63
C LEU A 15 7.30 47.09 21.02
N ALA A 16 6.22 47.64 20.48
CA ALA A 16 5.16 46.93 19.79
C ALA A 16 4.67 47.78 18.61
N VAL A 17 4.25 47.14 17.52
CA VAL A 17 3.56 47.77 16.39
C VAL A 17 2.40 46.88 15.97
N LEU A 18 1.28 47.48 15.57
CA LEU A 18 0.01 46.82 15.32
C LEU A 18 -0.06 46.10 13.97
N SER A 19 -0.92 45.09 13.90
CA SER A 19 -1.50 44.58 12.66
C SER A 19 -2.49 45.58 12.07
N LEU A 20 -2.37 45.91 10.78
CA LEU A 20 -3.48 46.39 9.93
C LEU A 20 -3.01 46.48 8.47
N PHE A 21 -3.65 45.72 7.58
CA PHE A 21 -3.71 46.07 6.15
C PHE A 21 -5.12 45.84 5.65
N ILE A 22 -5.65 46.83 4.94
CA ILE A 22 -7.02 46.90 4.43
C ILE A 22 -6.99 46.66 2.92
N VAL A 23 -8.08 46.13 2.38
CA VAL A 23 -8.28 45.93 0.94
C VAL A 23 -8.26 47.28 0.22
N CYS A 24 -7.37 47.41 -0.77
CA CYS A 24 -7.57 48.30 -1.91
C CYS A 24 -7.36 47.50 -3.20
N TYR A 25 -8.40 47.42 -4.01
CA TYR A 25 -8.42 46.92 -5.38
C TYR A 25 -8.90 48.11 -6.21
N ASP A 26 -8.16 48.52 -7.24
CA ASP A 26 -8.63 49.49 -8.23
C ASP A 26 -7.78 49.41 -9.51
N ASP A 27 -8.40 49.71 -10.65
CA ASP A 27 -7.87 49.49 -12.00
C ASP A 27 -6.88 50.56 -12.48
N PHE A 28 -5.97 50.20 -13.41
CA PHE A 28 -5.49 51.17 -14.43
C PHE A 28 -5.07 50.56 -15.78
N VAL A 29 -6.09 50.34 -16.62
CA VAL A 29 -6.17 50.70 -18.06
C VAL A 29 -4.88 50.76 -18.92
N LEU A 30 -4.85 49.87 -19.93
CA LEU A 30 -4.29 49.98 -21.31
C LEU A 30 -2.95 50.72 -21.57
N GLY A 31 -2.01 49.99 -22.19
CA GLY A 31 -0.90 50.55 -22.96
C GLY A 31 -0.51 49.65 -24.14
N SER A 32 -1.01 49.97 -25.34
CA SER A 32 -0.73 49.23 -26.59
C SER A 32 0.58 49.67 -27.25
N LEU A 33 1.38 48.73 -27.74
CA LEU A 33 2.52 49.03 -28.63
C LEU A 33 2.79 47.85 -29.57
N ASP A 34 2.33 47.97 -30.81
CA ASP A 34 2.67 47.04 -31.89
C ASP A 34 4.13 47.19 -32.32
N LEU A 35 4.75 46.08 -32.75
CA LEU A 35 6.04 46.10 -33.44
C LEU A 35 6.15 44.88 -34.36
N ASP A 36 5.69 45.04 -35.60
CA ASP A 36 5.90 44.08 -36.69
C ASP A 36 7.40 43.87 -36.94
N LEU A 37 7.81 42.61 -37.11
CA LEU A 37 9.03 42.22 -37.82
C LEU A 37 8.93 40.76 -38.28
N ASP A 38 8.75 40.57 -39.59
CA ASP A 38 8.68 39.26 -40.26
C ASP A 38 10.02 38.91 -40.94
N LEU A 39 10.13 37.64 -41.39
CA LEU A 39 11.15 37.00 -42.23
C LEU A 39 12.22 36.12 -41.52
N ASP A 40 11.79 34.86 -41.30
CA ASP A 40 12.41 33.65 -41.87
C ASP A 40 13.93 33.42 -41.68
N SER A 41 14.27 32.57 -40.70
CA SER A 41 15.43 31.69 -40.82
C SER A 41 15.26 30.37 -40.04
N LYS A 42 15.88 29.30 -40.55
CA LYS A 42 15.78 27.95 -39.96
C LYS A 42 16.66 27.82 -38.71
N MET A 43 16.04 27.75 -37.53
CA MET A 43 16.72 27.34 -36.29
C MET A 43 16.05 26.14 -35.61
N ARG A 44 16.84 25.40 -34.82
CA ARG A 44 16.44 24.13 -34.19
C ARG A 44 15.51 24.41 -33.01
N ILE A 45 14.42 23.65 -32.92
CA ILE A 45 13.55 23.64 -31.74
C ILE A 45 14.33 22.96 -30.59
N LEU A 46 14.74 23.77 -29.61
CA LEU A 46 15.17 23.32 -28.29
C LEU A 46 13.93 23.16 -27.40
N PRO A 47 13.90 22.21 -26.44
CA PRO A 47 12.82 22.14 -25.45
C PRO A 47 12.75 23.43 -24.62
N THR A 48 11.55 23.94 -24.36
CA THR A 48 11.36 25.15 -23.53
C THR A 48 11.64 24.86 -22.06
N ALA A 49 12.18 25.86 -21.35
CA ALA A 49 12.68 25.72 -19.98
C ALA A 49 11.57 25.69 -18.89
N GLN A 50 10.45 25.01 -19.15
CA GLN A 50 9.25 25.07 -18.31
C GLN A 50 9.08 23.89 -17.34
N SER A 51 9.82 22.78 -17.51
CA SER A 51 9.82 21.66 -16.56
C SER A 51 10.32 22.02 -15.15
N ALA A 52 11.05 23.13 -15.02
CA ALA A 52 11.71 23.53 -13.77
C ALA A 52 10.77 24.17 -12.72
N LEU A 53 9.62 24.74 -13.10
CA LEU A 53 8.78 25.50 -12.16
C LEU A 53 7.72 24.67 -11.43
N VAL A 54 7.34 23.49 -11.94
CA VAL A 54 6.45 22.57 -11.19
C VAL A 54 7.20 21.92 -10.03
N LEU A 55 8.51 21.66 -10.20
CA LEU A 55 9.37 20.96 -9.24
C LEU A 55 9.70 21.76 -7.96
N LEU A 56 9.47 23.08 -7.94
CA LEU A 56 9.69 23.92 -6.75
C LEU A 56 8.53 23.85 -5.74
N GLY A 57 7.38 23.27 -6.11
CA GLY A 57 6.21 23.13 -5.23
C GLY A 57 6.38 22.12 -4.08
N ALA A 58 7.29 21.15 -4.22
CA ALA A 58 7.52 20.10 -3.23
C ALA A 58 8.54 20.48 -2.13
N TRP A 59 9.36 21.51 -2.35
CA TRP A 59 10.59 21.75 -1.56
C TRP A 59 10.72 23.16 -0.95
N MET A 60 9.60 23.82 -0.60
CA MET A 60 9.64 25.07 0.17
C MET A 60 8.66 25.10 1.35
N GLY A 61 9.20 24.90 2.56
CA GLY A 61 8.95 25.89 3.60
C GLY A 61 8.18 25.49 4.88
N TRP A 62 8.23 24.23 5.31
CA TRP A 62 8.02 23.92 6.75
C TRP A 62 9.25 23.17 7.26
N GLY A 63 9.85 23.69 8.33
CA GLY A 63 11.12 23.15 8.85
C GLY A 63 10.95 21.74 9.38
N VAL A 64 11.96 20.90 9.14
CA VAL A 64 12.11 19.62 9.85
C VAL A 64 12.14 19.93 11.34
N VAL A 65 11.13 19.45 12.08
CA VAL A 65 11.20 19.45 13.54
C VAL A 65 12.11 18.27 13.89
N GLU A 66 13.41 18.51 13.88
CA GLU A 66 14.41 17.59 14.43
C GLU A 66 14.03 17.36 15.91
N VAL A 67 13.37 16.24 16.19
CA VAL A 67 13.15 15.76 17.55
C VAL A 67 14.51 15.28 18.03
N GLU A 68 15.25 16.15 18.70
CA GLU A 68 16.65 15.96 19.07
C GLU A 68 16.85 14.59 19.76
N GLY A 69 17.63 13.72 19.10
CA GLY A 69 17.88 12.34 19.57
C GLY A 69 16.87 11.26 19.16
N GLN A 70 15.82 11.55 18.36
CA GLN A 70 14.95 10.51 17.78
C GLN A 70 15.68 9.68 16.71
N PHE A 71 16.58 10.32 15.95
CA PHE A 71 17.30 9.72 14.81
C PHE A 71 18.81 9.84 14.98
N SER A 72 19.58 9.06 14.21
CA SER A 72 21.05 9.08 14.21
C SER A 72 21.67 10.24 13.41
N ALA A 73 20.86 11.13 12.84
CA ALA A 73 21.32 12.28 12.08
C ALA A 73 22.06 13.31 12.96
N PRO A 74 23.25 13.80 12.56
CA PRO A 74 23.86 14.96 13.19
C PRO A 74 23.01 16.23 12.95
N PRO A 75 22.94 17.19 13.89
CA PRO A 75 22.08 18.37 13.75
C PRO A 75 22.34 19.18 12.47
N GLY A 76 21.29 19.51 11.74
CA GLY A 76 21.39 20.28 10.48
C GLY A 76 21.95 19.49 9.30
N VAL A 77 21.79 18.16 9.32
CA VAL A 77 22.11 17.28 8.18
C VAL A 77 20.81 16.75 7.59
N ASP A 78 20.45 17.22 6.39
CA ASP A 78 19.28 16.69 5.67
C ASP A 78 19.49 15.20 5.34
N THR A 79 18.45 14.39 5.55
CA THR A 79 18.48 12.94 5.37
C THR A 79 17.34 12.39 4.53
N TRP A 80 17.59 11.24 3.91
CA TRP A 80 16.58 10.37 3.30
C TRP A 80 16.79 8.94 3.81
N CYS A 81 15.76 8.30 4.36
CA CYS A 81 15.88 7.01 5.04
C CYS A 81 16.99 7.03 6.11
N GLY A 82 17.10 8.15 6.85
CA GLY A 82 18.13 8.42 7.85
C GLY A 82 19.54 8.69 7.32
N LYS A 83 19.81 8.56 6.01
CA LYS A 83 21.14 8.76 5.42
C LYS A 83 21.33 10.21 4.96
N ALA A 84 22.49 10.80 5.22
CA ALA A 84 22.88 12.04 4.54
C ALA A 84 22.93 11.84 3.02
N TYR A 85 22.31 12.72 2.25
CA TYR A 85 22.29 12.63 0.78
C TYR A 85 23.12 13.70 0.05
N ARG A 86 23.30 14.90 0.63
CA ARG A 86 24.05 16.01 0.01
C ARG A 86 25.56 15.79 0.05
N ALA A 87 26.26 16.11 -1.05
CA ALA A 87 27.73 16.03 -1.14
C ALA A 87 28.53 16.89 -0.14
N THR A 88 27.87 17.82 0.57
CA THR A 88 28.46 18.66 1.63
C THR A 88 28.54 17.98 2.99
N ASN A 89 27.85 16.85 3.18
CA ASN A 89 27.68 16.20 4.47
C ASN A 89 28.45 14.88 4.51
N ALA A 90 28.86 14.42 5.69
CA ALA A 90 29.54 13.13 5.83
C ALA A 90 28.53 11.97 5.94
N SER A 91 28.92 10.79 5.47
CA SER A 91 28.18 9.54 5.70
C SER A 91 28.23 9.11 7.17
N PHE A 92 27.14 8.56 7.68
CA PHE A 92 27.05 8.00 9.03
C PHE A 92 26.08 6.81 9.04
N ASP A 93 26.06 6.01 10.10
CA ASP A 93 25.12 4.90 10.19
C ASP A 93 23.71 5.43 10.55
N PRO A 94 22.68 5.30 9.66
CA PRO A 94 21.35 5.85 9.89
C PRO A 94 20.61 5.26 11.11
N GLY A 95 21.06 4.12 11.63
CA GLY A 95 20.29 3.33 12.59
C GLY A 95 19.02 2.77 11.94
N GLY A 96 17.96 2.56 12.73
CA GLY A 96 16.61 2.25 12.26
C GLY A 96 16.37 0.92 11.52
N ARG A 97 17.42 0.20 11.13
CA ARG A 97 17.30 -1.08 10.41
C ARG A 97 16.67 -2.14 11.30
N MET A 98 15.62 -2.78 10.79
CA MET A 98 15.01 -3.94 11.40
C MET A 98 15.88 -5.18 11.13
N GLU A 99 16.31 -5.85 12.19
CA GLU A 99 17.05 -7.12 12.13
C GLU A 99 16.14 -8.33 12.33
N ALA A 100 16.57 -9.50 11.83
CA ALA A 100 15.88 -10.76 12.04
C ALA A 100 15.89 -11.12 13.56
N PRO A 101 14.73 -11.36 14.21
CA PRO A 101 14.70 -11.64 15.64
C PRO A 101 15.51 -12.88 16.00
N LYS A 102 16.27 -12.81 17.10
CA LYS A 102 17.21 -13.86 17.50
C LYS A 102 16.54 -15.24 17.54
N LYS A 103 17.11 -16.19 16.79
CA LYS A 103 16.65 -17.58 16.76
C LYS A 103 16.68 -18.22 18.16
N SER A 104 15.60 -18.89 18.52
CA SER A 104 15.44 -19.69 19.73
C SER A 104 16.00 -21.11 19.55
N ASP A 105 16.45 -21.72 20.65
CA ASP A 105 16.94 -23.11 20.69
C ASP A 105 15.80 -24.15 20.65
N LYS A 106 14.54 -23.71 20.77
CA LYS A 106 13.33 -24.54 20.73
C LYS A 106 12.24 -23.90 19.85
N PRO A 107 11.29 -24.70 19.32
CA PRO A 107 10.12 -24.16 18.64
C PRO A 107 9.28 -23.26 19.55
N LEU A 108 8.76 -22.18 18.97
CA LEU A 108 7.84 -21.24 19.57
C LEU A 108 6.48 -21.36 18.85
N LEU A 109 5.37 -21.20 19.58
CA LEU A 109 4.05 -21.00 19.00
C LEU A 109 3.87 -19.50 18.71
N ASN A 110 3.85 -19.13 17.44
CA ASN A 110 3.44 -17.80 16.99
C ASN A 110 1.91 -17.77 16.88
N LEU A 111 1.23 -17.68 18.02
CA LEU A 111 -0.23 -17.58 18.07
C LEU A 111 -0.69 -16.17 17.70
N GLN A 112 -1.38 -16.03 16.57
CA GLN A 112 -2.02 -14.78 16.15
C GLN A 112 -3.51 -15.01 15.89
N VAL A 113 -4.35 -14.07 16.31
CA VAL A 113 -5.80 -14.12 16.08
C VAL A 113 -6.32 -12.74 15.70
N TYR A 114 -7.05 -12.66 14.60
CA TYR A 114 -7.61 -11.44 14.03
C TYR A 114 -8.94 -11.75 13.34
N PRO A 115 -9.90 -10.81 13.25
CA PRO A 115 -11.14 -11.06 12.52
C PRO A 115 -10.87 -11.21 11.01
N ARG A 116 -11.68 -12.02 10.32
CA ARG A 116 -11.59 -12.20 8.86
C ARG A 116 -11.74 -10.88 8.11
N MET A 117 -12.77 -10.11 8.46
CA MET A 117 -12.95 -8.73 8.00
C MET A 117 -12.55 -7.76 9.12
N ASN A 118 -11.88 -6.66 8.79
CA ASN A 118 -11.51 -5.62 9.77
C ASN A 118 -12.74 -5.03 10.52
N ILE A 119 -13.88 -4.94 9.83
CA ILE A 119 -15.17 -4.50 10.37
C ILE A 119 -16.32 -5.40 9.91
N TYR A 120 -17.39 -5.45 10.71
CA TYR A 120 -18.69 -6.00 10.37
C TYR A 120 -19.78 -4.94 10.56
N LEU A 121 -20.96 -5.12 9.96
CA LEU A 121 -22.12 -4.25 10.14
C LEU A 121 -23.21 -4.89 11.00
N GLU A 122 -24.14 -4.05 11.44
CA GLU A 122 -25.32 -4.41 12.23
C GLU A 122 -26.24 -5.44 11.55
N ASP A 123 -26.40 -5.38 10.23
CA ASP A 123 -27.24 -6.30 9.46
C ASP A 123 -26.55 -7.62 9.09
N GLU A 124 -25.31 -7.84 9.56
CA GLU A 124 -24.61 -9.12 9.45
C GLU A 124 -24.78 -9.94 10.72
N ALA A 125 -25.26 -11.19 10.56
CA ALA A 125 -25.49 -12.12 11.68
C ALA A 125 -24.24 -12.94 12.05
N THR A 126 -23.32 -13.13 11.10
CA THR A 126 -22.16 -14.02 11.21
C THR A 126 -20.89 -13.32 10.76
N GLY A 127 -19.79 -13.58 11.45
CA GLY A 127 -18.44 -13.24 11.02
C GLY A 127 -17.51 -14.42 11.30
N SER A 128 -16.20 -14.18 11.23
CA SER A 128 -15.20 -15.19 11.53
C SER A 128 -13.92 -14.57 12.08
N LEU A 129 -13.14 -15.40 12.77
CA LEU A 129 -11.77 -15.13 13.18
C LEU A 129 -10.82 -16.00 12.35
N ILE A 130 -9.66 -15.46 11.98
CA ILE A 130 -8.53 -16.24 11.51
C ILE A 130 -7.64 -16.55 12.70
N VAL A 131 -7.22 -17.82 12.82
CA VAL A 131 -6.25 -18.29 13.82
C VAL A 131 -5.02 -18.83 13.13
N ASP A 132 -3.88 -18.19 13.38
CA ASP A 132 -2.57 -18.69 13.04
C ASP A 132 -1.96 -19.37 14.27
N ALA A 133 -1.69 -20.67 14.15
CA ALA A 133 -1.07 -21.52 15.16
C ALA A 133 0.27 -22.07 14.67
N GLY A 134 0.99 -21.26 13.89
CA GLY A 134 2.27 -21.61 13.27
C GLY A 134 3.38 -21.82 14.30
N LEU A 135 4.26 -22.79 14.04
CA LEU A 135 5.52 -22.90 14.77
C LEU A 135 6.57 -21.99 14.13
N SER A 136 7.27 -21.24 14.96
CA SER A 136 8.34 -20.32 14.56
C SER A 136 9.60 -20.60 15.39
N TRP A 137 10.75 -20.18 14.88
CA TRP A 137 12.01 -20.21 15.60
C TRP A 137 12.46 -18.82 16.08
N THR A 138 11.70 -17.76 15.77
CA THR A 138 12.08 -16.36 16.03
C THR A 138 11.02 -15.58 16.82
N THR A 139 9.75 -15.99 16.73
CA THR A 139 8.59 -15.19 17.17
C THR A 139 7.59 -16.06 17.95
N GLY A 140 7.00 -15.54 19.02
CA GLY A 140 5.96 -16.23 19.80
C GLY A 140 6.41 -16.75 21.17
N VAL A 141 5.62 -17.64 21.77
CA VAL A 141 5.86 -18.20 23.12
C VAL A 141 6.41 -19.62 23.03
N LYS A 142 7.22 -20.06 24.00
CA LYS A 142 7.79 -21.43 24.02
C LYS A 142 6.70 -22.49 23.83
N TYR A 143 6.76 -23.27 22.76
CA TYR A 143 5.83 -24.39 22.53
C TYR A 143 6.20 -25.55 23.46
N CYS A 144 5.22 -26.18 24.13
CA CYS A 144 5.50 -27.35 24.95
C CYS A 144 5.65 -28.62 24.09
N ASP A 145 6.89 -29.06 23.92
CA ASP A 145 7.27 -30.27 23.20
C ASP A 145 7.33 -31.49 24.14
N GLN A 146 6.16 -31.92 24.67
CA GLN A 146 6.06 -33.28 25.21
C GLN A 146 6.02 -34.30 24.08
N LEU A 147 7.23 -34.64 23.64
CA LEU A 147 7.50 -35.66 22.63
C LEU A 147 6.98 -37.02 23.11
N LYS A 148 5.86 -37.46 22.52
CA LYS A 148 5.77 -38.88 22.16
C LYS A 148 6.72 -39.11 21.00
N ASP A 149 7.51 -40.17 21.09
CA ASP A 149 8.27 -40.77 20.00
C ASP A 149 9.26 -39.85 19.25
N GLY A 150 9.66 -38.73 19.87
CA GLY A 150 10.86 -37.96 19.52
C GLY A 150 10.72 -36.92 18.40
N VAL A 151 9.52 -36.73 17.83
CA VAL A 151 9.29 -35.82 16.69
C VAL A 151 8.45 -34.61 17.10
N VAL A 152 8.94 -33.40 16.79
CA VAL A 152 8.18 -32.15 16.99
C VAL A 152 7.04 -32.09 15.97
N GLY A 153 5.82 -32.38 16.42
CA GLY A 153 4.59 -32.25 15.62
C GLY A 153 4.29 -33.44 14.70
N SER A 154 4.66 -34.66 15.09
CA SER A 154 4.27 -35.91 14.41
C SER A 154 2.76 -36.19 14.42
N ASP A 155 2.12 -35.81 15.52
CA ASP A 155 0.75 -36.19 15.81
C ASP A 155 -0.22 -35.17 15.21
N ASN A 156 -1.48 -35.57 14.99
CA ASN A 156 -2.58 -34.68 14.62
C ASN A 156 -3.03 -33.81 15.82
N ALA A 157 -2.07 -33.21 16.51
CA ALA A 157 -2.24 -32.36 17.66
C ALA A 157 -3.05 -31.12 17.24
N LYS A 158 -4.14 -30.88 17.96
CA LYS A 158 -4.97 -29.69 17.78
C LYS A 158 -5.06 -28.93 19.09
N PHE A 159 -4.79 -27.63 19.00
CA PHE A 159 -5.11 -26.69 20.05
C PHE A 159 -6.64 -26.56 20.16
N THR A 160 -7.16 -26.62 21.39
CA THR A 160 -8.57 -26.31 21.66
C THR A 160 -8.70 -24.83 22.01
N PHE A 161 -9.51 -24.11 21.24
CA PHE A 161 -9.73 -22.67 21.35
C PHE A 161 -11.10 -22.35 21.96
N GLU A 162 -11.10 -21.44 22.92
CA GLU A 162 -12.30 -20.78 23.48
C GLU A 162 -12.22 -19.27 23.20
N VAL A 163 -13.35 -18.63 22.91
CA VAL A 163 -13.41 -17.17 22.71
C VAL A 163 -14.53 -16.57 23.56
N SER A 164 -14.20 -15.55 24.35
CA SER A 164 -15.17 -14.77 25.13
C SER A 164 -14.97 -13.27 24.93
N MET A 165 -15.99 -12.46 25.21
CA MET A 165 -15.79 -11.03 25.41
C MET A 165 -14.89 -10.80 26.64
N ALA A 166 -13.94 -9.87 26.55
CA ALA A 166 -12.92 -9.64 27.58
C ALA A 166 -13.40 -8.79 28.77
N ASP A 167 -14.54 -8.11 28.64
CA ASP A 167 -15.16 -7.24 29.64
C ASP A 167 -16.22 -7.96 30.49
N THR A 168 -17.05 -8.78 29.85
CA THR A 168 -18.23 -9.46 30.42
C THR A 168 -18.00 -10.97 30.64
N GLY A 169 -16.97 -11.55 30.02
CA GLY A 169 -16.73 -12.99 30.06
C GLY A 169 -17.72 -13.84 29.26
N ALA A 170 -18.69 -13.23 28.57
CA ALA A 170 -19.68 -13.94 27.76
C ALA A 170 -19.01 -14.71 26.62
N LYS A 171 -19.32 -16.00 26.47
CA LYS A 171 -18.74 -16.85 25.42
C LYS A 171 -19.29 -16.45 24.04
N ILE A 172 -18.37 -16.27 23.09
CA ILE A 172 -18.65 -16.11 21.65
C ILE A 172 -18.48 -17.45 20.94
N LEU A 173 -17.54 -18.29 21.40
CA LEU A 173 -17.26 -19.62 20.89
C LEU A 173 -16.84 -20.53 22.04
N GLU A 174 -17.55 -21.66 22.23
CA GLU A 174 -17.23 -22.62 23.30
C GLU A 174 -16.05 -23.52 22.98
N LYS A 175 -15.92 -23.96 21.71
CA LYS A 175 -14.82 -24.81 21.27
C LYS A 175 -14.60 -24.67 19.76
N ALA A 176 -13.36 -24.48 19.34
CA ALA A 176 -12.87 -24.88 18.02
C ALA A 176 -11.55 -25.65 18.16
N GLU A 177 -11.19 -26.41 17.13
CA GLU A 177 -9.94 -27.17 17.07
C GLU A 177 -9.10 -26.71 15.87
N VAL A 178 -7.86 -26.29 16.12
CA VAL A 178 -6.92 -25.85 15.07
C VAL A 178 -5.63 -26.67 15.19
N ALA A 179 -5.12 -27.16 14.06
CA ALA A 179 -3.91 -27.98 14.03
C ALA A 179 -2.67 -27.18 14.47
N VAL A 180 -1.75 -27.82 15.20
CA VAL A 180 -0.41 -27.26 15.45
C VAL A 180 0.30 -27.03 14.12
N ASN A 181 1.07 -25.94 14.02
CA ASN A 181 1.83 -25.56 12.83
C ASN A 181 0.97 -25.27 11.58
N SER A 182 -0.22 -24.69 11.78
CA SER A 182 -1.12 -24.28 10.68
C SER A 182 -1.38 -22.77 10.69
N THR A 183 -1.69 -22.19 9.54
CA THR A 183 -2.01 -20.77 9.36
C THR A 183 -3.22 -20.60 8.44
N GLY A 184 -3.93 -19.49 8.57
CA GLY A 184 -5.12 -19.16 7.80
C GLY A 184 -6.38 -19.93 8.20
N ASN A 185 -6.44 -20.48 9.42
CA ASN A 185 -7.57 -21.27 9.89
C ASN A 185 -8.77 -20.35 10.19
N GLU A 186 -9.80 -20.40 9.35
CA GLU A 186 -11.02 -19.61 9.56
C GLU A 186 -12.00 -20.31 10.50
N ILE A 187 -12.41 -19.59 11.55
CA ILE A 187 -13.33 -20.04 12.59
C ILE A 187 -14.58 -19.15 12.59
N PRO A 188 -15.75 -19.66 12.17
CA PRO A 188 -17.00 -18.90 12.22
C PRO A 188 -17.42 -18.51 13.64
N MET A 189 -18.04 -17.34 13.79
CA MET A 189 -18.61 -16.84 15.03
C MET A 189 -19.96 -16.14 14.77
N SER A 190 -20.88 -16.22 15.73
CA SER A 190 -22.09 -15.38 15.71
C SER A 190 -21.76 -13.96 16.14
N LEU A 191 -22.26 -12.97 15.38
CA LEU A 191 -22.20 -11.56 15.76
C LEU A 191 -23.35 -11.18 16.70
N SER A 192 -24.33 -12.08 16.96
CA SER A 192 -25.53 -11.80 17.75
C SER A 192 -25.25 -11.35 19.20
N ALA A 193 -24.12 -11.79 19.78
CA ALA A 193 -23.69 -11.40 21.12
C ALA A 193 -22.95 -10.06 21.19
N LEU A 194 -22.69 -9.43 20.03
CA LEU A 194 -22.01 -8.14 19.89
C LEU A 194 -23.03 -7.11 19.35
N PRO A 195 -23.69 -6.30 20.19
CA PRO A 195 -24.50 -5.17 19.72
C PRO A 195 -23.72 -4.22 18.80
N ALA A 196 -24.42 -3.49 17.92
CA ALA A 196 -23.76 -2.54 17.04
C ALA A 196 -23.33 -1.27 17.80
N ARG A 197 -22.06 -0.86 17.68
CA ARG A 197 -21.50 0.37 18.29
C ARG A 197 -20.25 0.85 17.53
N MET A 198 -19.78 2.06 17.81
CA MET A 198 -18.61 2.63 17.14
C MET A 198 -17.28 2.07 17.67
N GLU A 199 -17.25 1.67 18.94
CA GLU A 199 -16.06 1.17 19.63
C GLU A 199 -15.86 -0.34 19.45
N PRO A 200 -14.63 -0.84 19.25
CA PRO A 200 -14.40 -2.26 19.04
C PRO A 200 -14.75 -3.10 20.27
N TYR A 201 -15.18 -4.33 20.07
CA TYR A 201 -15.22 -5.37 21.09
C TYR A 201 -13.83 -5.97 21.26
N THR A 202 -13.30 -6.00 22.49
CA THR A 202 -12.09 -6.77 22.79
C THR A 202 -12.50 -8.20 23.12
N LEU A 203 -12.10 -9.16 22.27
CA LEU A 203 -12.28 -10.58 22.54
C LEU A 203 -11.02 -11.13 23.23
N LEU A 204 -11.23 -11.96 24.24
CA LEU A 204 -10.21 -12.79 24.87
C LEU A 204 -10.27 -14.17 24.24
N ILE A 205 -9.15 -14.60 23.66
CA ILE A 205 -8.96 -15.95 23.14
C ILE A 205 -8.12 -16.72 24.15
N LYS A 206 -8.59 -17.90 24.54
CA LYS A 206 -7.81 -18.88 25.31
C LYS A 206 -7.56 -20.10 24.45
N THR A 207 -6.40 -20.71 24.59
CA THR A 207 -6.07 -21.96 23.93
C THR A 207 -5.34 -22.90 24.86
N SER A 208 -5.64 -24.20 24.75
CA SER A 208 -5.02 -25.26 25.53
C SER A 208 -4.38 -26.32 24.63
N SER A 209 -3.14 -26.71 24.96
CA SER A 209 -2.47 -27.86 24.36
C SER A 209 -2.95 -29.14 25.05
N PRO A 210 -3.51 -30.12 24.32
CA PRO A 210 -3.99 -31.38 24.92
C PRO A 210 -2.85 -32.30 25.40
N HIS A 211 -1.60 -32.00 25.04
CA HIS A 211 -0.45 -32.88 25.32
C HIS A 211 0.38 -32.48 26.55
N CYS A 212 0.28 -31.23 27.03
CA CYS A 212 1.25 -30.72 28.01
C CYS A 212 0.75 -29.59 28.93
N SER A 213 -0.57 -29.48 29.14
CA SER A 213 -1.22 -28.53 30.07
C SER A 213 -0.93 -27.05 29.85
N GLN A 214 -0.22 -26.69 28.77
CA GLN A 214 0.04 -25.32 28.38
C GLN A 214 -1.28 -24.64 28.03
N THR A 215 -1.59 -23.57 28.76
CA THR A 215 -2.65 -22.63 28.43
C THR A 215 -2.00 -21.33 27.98
N ILE A 216 -2.41 -20.81 26.83
CA ILE A 216 -1.98 -19.52 26.28
C ILE A 216 -3.24 -18.67 26.09
N SER A 217 -3.12 -17.35 26.26
CA SER A 217 -4.20 -16.41 25.92
C SER A 217 -3.67 -15.23 25.12
N THR A 218 -4.51 -14.74 24.21
CA THR A 218 -4.27 -13.51 23.44
C THR A 218 -5.57 -12.71 23.33
N LYS A 219 -5.49 -11.49 22.83
CA LYS A 219 -6.64 -10.60 22.64
C LYS A 219 -6.70 -10.15 21.18
N THR A 220 -7.91 -9.93 20.68
CA THR A 220 -8.13 -9.28 19.38
C THR A 220 -9.28 -8.29 19.47
N GLN A 221 -9.38 -7.40 18.48
CA GLN A 221 -10.47 -6.42 18.39
C GLN A 221 -11.40 -6.80 17.23
N VAL A 222 -12.70 -6.63 17.45
CA VAL A 222 -13.76 -6.85 16.46
C VAL A 222 -14.71 -5.67 16.46
N TYR A 223 -14.77 -4.95 15.34
CA TYR A 223 -15.78 -3.91 15.13
C TYR A 223 -17.07 -4.53 14.59
N ARG A 224 -18.21 -4.21 15.21
CA ARG A 224 -19.53 -4.37 14.61
C ARG A 224 -20.23 -3.02 14.65
N LEU A 225 -20.18 -2.31 13.52
CA LEU A 225 -20.61 -0.93 13.41
C LEU A 225 -22.11 -0.82 13.15
N PRO A 226 -22.78 0.27 13.58
CA PRO A 226 -24.15 0.58 13.17
C PRO A 226 -24.26 0.66 11.65
N LYS A 227 -25.44 0.34 11.09
CA LYS A 227 -25.66 0.49 9.65
C LYS A 227 -25.65 1.97 9.26
N ARG A 228 -24.94 2.32 8.17
CA ARG A 228 -24.85 3.70 7.67
C ARG A 228 -26.19 4.22 7.17
N THR A 229 -26.75 5.19 7.88
CA THR A 229 -27.98 5.90 7.51
C THR A 229 -27.71 7.18 6.73
N ASP A 230 -26.57 7.84 6.99
CA ASP A 230 -26.15 9.14 6.45
C ASP A 230 -26.02 9.19 4.92
N GLY A 231 -25.55 8.13 4.28
CA GLY A 231 -25.34 8.07 2.83
C GLY A 231 -23.95 7.62 2.41
N GLY A 232 -22.99 7.59 3.34
CA GLY A 232 -21.61 7.24 3.03
C GLY A 232 -21.41 5.76 2.70
N SER A 233 -20.27 5.48 2.09
CA SER A 233 -19.78 4.13 1.78
C SER A 233 -19.30 3.36 3.02
N VAL A 234 -19.02 2.07 2.83
CA VAL A 234 -18.24 1.25 3.77
C VAL A 234 -17.24 0.42 2.98
N THR A 235 -15.98 0.37 3.45
CA THR A 235 -14.91 -0.44 2.86
C THR A 235 -14.34 -1.41 3.90
N LYS A 236 -14.51 -2.69 3.64
CA LYS A 236 -13.91 -3.78 4.41
C LYS A 236 -12.58 -4.21 3.81
N LEU A 237 -11.68 -4.59 4.71
CA LEU A 237 -10.42 -5.25 4.39
C LEU A 237 -10.47 -6.69 4.90
N ASP A 238 -10.16 -7.64 4.02
CA ASP A 238 -10.04 -9.07 4.29
C ASP A 238 -8.64 -9.39 4.80
N ASN A 239 -8.50 -9.72 6.09
CA ASN A 239 -7.21 -10.01 6.70
C ASN A 239 -6.63 -11.39 6.31
N LEU A 240 -7.39 -12.29 5.68
CA LEU A 240 -6.83 -13.58 5.23
C LEU A 240 -6.13 -13.46 3.88
N TYR A 241 -6.73 -12.73 2.94
CA TYR A 241 -6.26 -12.60 1.55
C TYR A 241 -5.84 -11.18 1.14
N GLY A 242 -6.06 -10.17 1.99
CA GLY A 242 -5.69 -8.76 1.75
C GLY A 242 -6.61 -7.99 0.80
N GLY A 243 -7.74 -8.57 0.39
CA GLY A 243 -8.65 -7.92 -0.56
C GLY A 243 -9.55 -6.86 0.08
N LEU A 244 -10.05 -5.93 -0.74
CA LEU A 244 -11.09 -4.99 -0.32
C LEU A 244 -12.48 -5.43 -0.81
N LEU A 245 -13.49 -5.19 0.03
CA LEU A 245 -14.91 -5.25 -0.34
C LEU A 245 -15.58 -3.91 -0.01
N VAL A 246 -16.29 -3.35 -0.99
CA VAL A 246 -17.01 -2.07 -0.87
C VAL A 246 -18.52 -2.27 -0.84
N GLN A 247 -19.21 -1.41 -0.09
CA GLN A 247 -20.65 -1.25 -0.10
C GLN A 247 -20.97 0.23 -0.30
N GLU A 248 -21.57 0.57 -1.43
CA GLU A 248 -22.14 1.88 -1.74
C GLU A 248 -23.64 1.89 -1.46
N LYS A 249 -24.17 3.00 -0.95
CA LYS A 249 -25.62 3.16 -0.70
C LYS A 249 -26.36 3.53 -2.00
N LEU A 250 -26.52 2.56 -2.90
CA LEU A 250 -27.28 2.72 -4.14
C LEU A 250 -28.72 3.17 -3.88
N LYS A 251 -29.30 3.94 -4.82
CA LYS A 251 -30.69 4.45 -4.74
C LYS A 251 -31.76 3.37 -4.62
N ASN A 252 -31.43 2.10 -4.91
CA ASN A 252 -32.30 0.94 -4.76
C ASN A 252 -32.22 0.27 -3.37
N GLY A 253 -31.38 0.76 -2.45
CA GLY A 253 -31.22 0.21 -1.11
C GLY A 253 -30.34 -1.06 -1.02
N SER A 254 -29.60 -1.40 -2.08
CA SER A 254 -28.69 -2.56 -2.10
C SER A 254 -27.66 -2.50 -0.98
N THR A 255 -27.48 -3.62 -0.28
CA THR A 255 -26.41 -3.87 0.69
C THR A 255 -25.33 -4.82 0.15
N THR A 256 -25.34 -5.08 -1.17
CA THR A 256 -24.47 -6.08 -1.79
C THR A 256 -23.00 -5.65 -1.73
N TRP A 257 -22.18 -6.41 -1.02
CA TRP A 257 -20.71 -6.25 -1.05
C TRP A 257 -20.16 -6.56 -2.44
N LYS A 258 -19.31 -5.68 -2.96
CA LYS A 258 -18.55 -5.89 -4.19
C LYS A 258 -17.07 -5.99 -3.86
N SER A 259 -16.37 -7.01 -4.33
CA SER A 259 -14.90 -7.04 -4.29
C SER A 259 -14.33 -5.98 -5.24
N ILE A 260 -13.27 -5.30 -4.84
CA ILE A 260 -12.52 -4.36 -5.70
C ILE A 260 -11.03 -4.67 -5.61
N PHE A 261 -10.38 -4.88 -6.76
CA PHE A 261 -8.93 -4.79 -6.91
C PHE A 261 -8.62 -3.39 -7.46
N PRO A 262 -8.08 -2.45 -6.64
CA PRO A 262 -7.83 -1.09 -7.10
C PRO A 262 -6.73 -1.03 -8.16
N TYR A 263 -7.01 -0.36 -9.28
CA TYR A 263 -6.00 -0.03 -10.30
C TYR A 263 -6.21 1.41 -10.76
N SER A 264 -5.21 2.27 -10.54
CA SER A 264 -5.27 3.70 -10.86
C SER A 264 -3.89 4.35 -10.80
N PHE A 265 -3.85 5.68 -10.65
CA PHE A 265 -2.67 6.51 -10.54
C PHE A 265 -2.83 7.56 -9.43
N TYR A 266 -1.70 7.95 -8.83
CA TYR A 266 -1.55 9.27 -8.22
C TYR A 266 -1.72 10.32 -9.32
N THR A 267 -2.73 11.18 -9.22
CA THR A 267 -3.22 11.99 -10.35
C THR A 267 -3.24 13.48 -10.01
N ASP A 268 -2.56 14.30 -10.82
CA ASP A 268 -2.38 15.75 -10.61
C ASP A 268 -3.70 16.51 -10.41
N TRP A 269 -3.88 17.13 -9.25
CA TRP A 269 -5.02 18.02 -9.01
C TRP A 269 -4.99 19.28 -9.87
N GLY A 270 -3.91 20.08 -9.74
CA GLY A 270 -3.87 21.47 -10.20
C GLY A 270 -3.77 21.64 -11.71
N ASN A 271 -3.09 20.72 -12.40
CA ASN A 271 -2.87 20.78 -13.85
C ASN A 271 -3.81 19.85 -14.63
N TYR A 272 -4.50 18.91 -13.98
CA TYR A 272 -5.35 17.92 -14.66
C TYR A 272 -6.78 17.81 -14.09
N LEU A 273 -6.96 17.39 -12.83
CA LEU A 273 -8.30 17.12 -12.27
C LEU A 273 -9.14 18.38 -11.99
N ILE A 274 -8.52 19.56 -12.02
CA ILE A 274 -9.19 20.86 -11.92
C ILE A 274 -10.22 21.09 -13.05
N ASP A 275 -10.13 20.32 -14.14
CA ASP A 275 -11.13 20.23 -15.22
C ASP A 275 -11.98 18.94 -15.11
N PRO A 276 -13.31 19.04 -14.90
CA PRO A 276 -14.20 17.88 -14.88
C PRO A 276 -14.22 17.04 -16.18
N ALA A 277 -13.80 17.59 -17.32
CA ALA A 277 -13.67 16.84 -18.57
C ALA A 277 -12.50 15.83 -18.49
N ASN A 278 -11.38 16.22 -17.89
CA ASN A 278 -10.21 15.38 -17.65
C ASN A 278 -10.52 14.21 -16.71
N LEU A 279 -11.31 14.44 -15.65
CA LEU A 279 -11.82 13.37 -14.79
C LEU A 279 -12.71 12.38 -15.56
N THR A 280 -13.57 12.87 -16.45
CA THR A 280 -14.43 12.03 -17.29
C THR A 280 -13.60 11.20 -18.28
N ALA A 281 -12.57 11.79 -18.88
CA ALA A 281 -11.62 11.08 -19.73
C ALA A 281 -10.84 10.00 -18.96
N PHE A 282 -10.44 10.29 -17.71
CA PHE A 282 -9.76 9.36 -16.82
C PHE A 282 -10.62 8.13 -16.49
N ALA A 283 -11.90 8.33 -16.11
CA ALA A 283 -12.83 7.24 -15.85
C ALA A 283 -12.98 6.28 -17.04
N ASN A 284 -13.08 6.83 -18.27
CA ASN A 284 -13.23 6.06 -19.50
C ASN A 284 -12.01 5.16 -19.85
N LEU A 285 -10.85 5.40 -19.22
CA LEU A 285 -9.69 4.50 -19.34
C LEU A 285 -9.92 3.17 -18.61
N GLY A 286 -10.84 3.11 -17.64
CA GLY A 286 -11.19 1.89 -16.90
C GLY A 286 -10.51 1.75 -15.54
N TYR A 287 -9.92 2.82 -15.01
CA TYR A 287 -9.51 2.89 -13.61
C TYR A 287 -10.74 2.91 -12.71
N ASN A 288 -10.67 2.22 -11.58
CA ASN A 288 -11.80 2.05 -10.66
C ASN A 288 -11.68 2.86 -9.36
N ILE A 289 -10.50 3.42 -9.07
CA ILE A 289 -10.27 4.40 -8.02
C ILE A 289 -9.71 5.70 -8.60
N ILE A 290 -9.74 6.78 -7.84
CA ILE A 290 -9.05 8.04 -8.12
C ILE A 290 -8.31 8.52 -6.88
N HIS A 291 -7.05 8.93 -7.06
CA HIS A 291 -6.16 9.44 -6.00
C HIS A 291 -5.64 10.82 -6.41
N PRO A 292 -6.35 11.91 -6.09
CA PRO A 292 -5.89 13.27 -6.39
C PRO A 292 -4.65 13.62 -5.57
N THR A 293 -3.56 14.03 -6.22
CA THR A 293 -2.38 14.55 -5.50
C THR A 293 -2.61 16.01 -5.10
N PRO A 294 -2.56 16.35 -3.81
CA PRO A 294 -2.94 17.67 -3.32
C PRO A 294 -1.88 18.73 -3.59
N GLY A 295 -2.32 19.94 -3.94
CA GLY A 295 -1.47 21.05 -4.40
C GLY A 295 -0.60 21.74 -3.33
N GLY A 296 -0.45 21.15 -2.15
CA GLY A 296 0.31 21.70 -1.03
C GLY A 296 -0.52 22.36 0.07
N GLY A 297 0.08 22.53 1.24
CA GLY A 297 -0.42 23.38 2.31
C GLY A 297 -1.68 22.88 3.06
N PRO A 298 -2.29 23.75 3.90
CA PRO A 298 -3.40 23.39 4.78
C PRO A 298 -4.78 23.40 4.09
N ILE A 299 -4.87 23.91 2.85
CA ILE A 299 -6.07 23.86 2.00
C ILE A 299 -5.64 23.14 0.71
N PRO A 300 -5.63 21.80 0.70
CA PRO A 300 -5.00 21.00 -0.36
C PRO A 300 -5.70 21.08 -1.73
N PHE A 301 -6.97 21.50 -1.75
CA PHE A 301 -7.83 21.56 -2.93
C PHE A 301 -8.68 22.85 -2.86
N GLU A 302 -8.95 23.51 -4.00
CA GLU A 302 -9.83 24.69 -4.05
C GLU A 302 -11.28 24.29 -3.72
N PRO A 303 -11.91 24.75 -2.62
CA PRO A 303 -13.13 24.14 -2.09
C PRO A 303 -14.29 24.02 -3.08
N ALA A 304 -14.58 25.08 -3.84
CA ALA A 304 -15.70 25.07 -4.80
C ALA A 304 -15.48 24.11 -5.99
N LYS A 305 -14.22 23.92 -6.42
CA LYS A 305 -13.88 22.93 -7.46
C LYS A 305 -13.80 21.53 -6.88
N PHE A 306 -13.38 21.39 -5.63
CA PHE A 306 -13.36 20.11 -4.93
C PHE A 306 -14.77 19.55 -4.71
N GLU A 307 -15.75 20.37 -4.33
CA GLU A 307 -17.16 19.94 -4.28
C GLU A 307 -17.67 19.44 -5.64
N ALA A 308 -17.39 20.18 -6.72
CA ALA A 308 -17.77 19.77 -8.08
C ALA A 308 -17.06 18.49 -8.54
N PHE A 309 -15.81 18.28 -8.13
CA PHE A 309 -15.07 17.03 -8.34
C PHE A 309 -15.68 15.87 -7.55
N LEU A 310 -16.05 16.07 -6.28
CA LEU A 310 -16.71 15.06 -5.44
C LEU A 310 -18.05 14.64 -6.04
N ASP A 311 -18.87 15.59 -6.48
CA ASP A 311 -20.14 15.32 -7.16
C ASP A 311 -19.94 14.58 -8.49
N LYS A 312 -18.81 14.81 -9.18
CA LYS A 312 -18.49 14.14 -10.45
C LYS A 312 -17.92 12.73 -10.30
N ILE A 313 -17.09 12.46 -9.28
CA ILE A 313 -16.71 11.07 -8.96
C ILE A 313 -17.93 10.27 -8.48
N ASP A 314 -18.84 10.92 -7.75
CA ASP A 314 -20.14 10.39 -7.34
C ASP A 314 -21.04 10.09 -8.56
N GLU A 315 -20.95 10.85 -9.66
CA GLU A 315 -21.66 10.55 -10.92
C GLU A 315 -21.03 9.37 -11.66
N LEU A 316 -19.69 9.34 -11.75
CA LEU A 316 -18.92 8.36 -12.52
C LEU A 316 -18.76 6.99 -11.83
N GLY A 317 -18.99 6.91 -10.52
CA GLY A 317 -18.78 5.69 -9.73
C GLY A 317 -17.29 5.42 -9.43
N LEU A 318 -16.47 6.46 -9.40
CA LEU A 318 -15.04 6.37 -9.08
C LEU A 318 -14.81 6.42 -7.56
N TRP A 319 -14.06 5.45 -7.05
CA TRP A 319 -13.75 5.32 -5.63
C TRP A 319 -12.60 6.25 -5.21
N LEU A 320 -12.83 7.13 -4.23
CA LEU A 320 -11.86 8.11 -3.75
C LEU A 320 -10.87 7.51 -2.75
N MET A 321 -9.59 7.57 -3.10
CA MET A 321 -8.46 7.48 -2.19
C MET A 321 -8.07 8.91 -1.79
N TYR A 322 -8.48 9.35 -0.60
CA TYR A 322 -8.31 10.76 -0.20
C TYR A 322 -6.95 11.00 0.46
N ASP A 323 -6.18 11.92 -0.11
CA ASP A 323 -4.78 12.20 0.23
C ASP A 323 -4.62 13.32 1.27
N MET A 324 -3.92 13.02 2.37
CA MET A 324 -3.61 13.95 3.45
C MET A 324 -2.10 14.25 3.59
N ARG A 325 -1.24 14.01 2.59
CA ARG A 325 0.23 14.06 2.74
C ARG A 325 0.78 15.33 3.38
N TRP A 326 0.18 16.48 3.05
CA TRP A 326 0.57 17.79 3.60
C TRP A 326 -0.05 18.13 4.96
N THR A 327 -1.01 17.34 5.44
CA THR A 327 -1.86 17.68 6.59
C THR A 327 -1.96 16.61 7.67
N PHE A 328 -1.54 15.36 7.44
CA PHE A 328 -1.76 14.24 8.38
C PHE A 328 -1.20 14.48 9.79
N LYS A 329 -0.06 15.19 9.88
CA LYS A 329 0.59 15.61 11.14
C LYS A 329 -0.23 16.61 11.95
N ASN A 330 -1.19 17.31 11.34
CA ASN A 330 -2.07 18.27 11.99
C ASN A 330 -3.45 17.64 12.26
N LEU A 331 -3.63 17.10 13.47
CA LEU A 331 -4.86 16.41 13.89
C LEU A 331 -6.13 17.29 13.82
N THR A 332 -6.02 18.62 13.80
CA THR A 332 -7.16 19.52 13.58
C THR A 332 -7.60 19.53 12.11
N LEU A 333 -6.64 19.55 11.18
CA LEU A 333 -6.92 19.45 9.74
C LEU A 333 -7.38 18.04 9.33
N VAL A 334 -6.79 17.00 9.91
CA VAL A 334 -7.25 15.60 9.72
C VAL A 334 -8.72 15.48 10.14
N ARG A 335 -9.08 16.01 11.31
CA ARG A 335 -10.47 16.05 11.79
C ARG A 335 -11.41 16.77 10.83
N SER A 336 -11.08 17.97 10.35
CA SER A 336 -11.99 18.73 9.49
C SER A 336 -12.20 18.05 8.14
N GLN A 337 -11.16 17.44 7.56
CA GLN A 337 -11.26 16.69 6.31
C GLN A 337 -12.13 15.42 6.47
N ILE A 338 -11.97 14.66 7.56
CA ILE A 338 -12.78 13.46 7.82
C ILE A 338 -14.24 13.81 8.05
N GLU A 339 -14.55 14.80 8.91
CA GLU A 339 -15.94 15.19 9.17
C GLU A 339 -16.64 15.77 7.93
N HIS A 340 -15.89 16.39 7.02
CA HIS A 340 -16.38 16.88 5.73
C HIS A 340 -16.68 15.75 4.74
N LEU A 341 -15.81 14.73 4.66
CA LEU A 341 -15.84 13.74 3.59
C LEU A 341 -16.45 12.38 3.95
N LYS A 342 -16.42 11.95 5.22
CA LYS A 342 -16.76 10.56 5.60
C LYS A 342 -18.17 10.12 5.21
N ALA A 343 -19.10 11.06 5.01
CA ALA A 343 -20.48 10.81 4.60
C ALA A 343 -20.69 10.78 3.07
N ARG A 344 -19.66 11.07 2.26
CA ARG A 344 -19.69 10.89 0.81
C ARG A 344 -19.74 9.39 0.47
N LYS A 345 -20.50 9.03 -0.57
CA LYS A 345 -20.79 7.64 -0.95
C LYS A 345 -19.66 6.93 -1.72
N SER A 346 -18.63 7.69 -2.11
CA SER A 346 -17.51 7.21 -2.95
C SER A 346 -16.19 7.13 -2.18
N VAL A 347 -16.13 7.41 -0.88
CA VAL A 347 -14.90 7.24 -0.09
C VAL A 347 -14.53 5.76 -0.06
N LEU A 348 -13.33 5.43 -0.53
CA LEU A 348 -12.77 4.09 -0.41
C LEU A 348 -11.99 3.97 0.89
N LEU A 349 -11.04 4.87 1.08
CA LEU A 349 -10.00 4.80 2.11
C LEU A 349 -9.33 6.16 2.30
N TRP A 350 -8.60 6.30 3.40
CA TRP A 350 -7.80 7.48 3.72
C TRP A 350 -6.31 7.21 3.45
N TYR A 351 -5.59 8.14 2.82
CA TYR A 351 -4.14 8.09 2.62
C TYR A 351 -3.48 9.19 3.46
N THR A 352 -2.60 8.82 4.40
CA THR A 352 -2.06 9.74 5.41
C THR A 352 -0.69 10.29 5.02
N GLY A 353 0.34 9.45 5.06
CA GLY A 353 1.73 9.81 4.82
C GLY A 353 2.20 9.43 3.42
N ASP A 354 2.97 10.34 2.83
CA ASP A 354 3.73 10.15 1.61
C ASP A 354 5.20 10.07 2.04
N GLU A 355 5.82 8.91 1.89
CA GLU A 355 7.22 8.60 2.28
C GLU A 355 7.65 9.13 3.68
N PRO A 356 6.85 8.94 4.76
CA PRO A 356 7.16 9.47 6.10
C PRO A 356 8.43 8.85 6.72
N ASP A 357 8.83 7.69 6.22
CA ASP A 357 10.11 7.03 6.48
C ASP A 357 11.28 7.68 5.73
N GLY A 358 11.06 8.09 4.48
CA GLY A 358 12.01 8.85 3.66
C GLY A 358 12.40 10.15 4.35
N VAL A 359 11.43 11.04 4.59
CA VAL A 359 11.62 12.35 5.25
C VAL A 359 11.90 12.28 6.76
N SER A 360 11.96 11.07 7.34
CA SER A 360 12.20 10.85 8.78
C SER A 360 11.21 11.62 9.68
N ASP A 361 9.91 11.47 9.44
CA ASP A 361 8.87 12.11 10.24
C ASP A 361 8.77 11.50 11.66
N PRO A 362 8.20 12.22 12.67
CA PRO A 362 8.07 11.70 14.03
C PRO A 362 7.34 10.34 14.09
N PHE A 363 7.90 9.33 14.78
CA PHE A 363 7.37 7.95 14.77
C PHE A 363 5.92 7.81 15.23
N ASN A 364 5.42 8.76 16.04
CA ASN A 364 4.03 8.76 16.50
C ASN A 364 3.07 9.37 15.47
N SER A 365 3.54 10.09 14.45
CA SER A 365 2.70 10.86 13.51
C SER A 365 1.67 9.97 12.79
N THR A 366 2.12 8.91 12.11
CA THR A 366 1.25 7.98 11.38
C THR A 366 0.23 7.33 12.32
N THR A 367 0.65 6.94 13.53
CA THR A 367 -0.22 6.33 14.55
C THR A 367 -1.26 7.33 15.08
N LEU A 368 -0.88 8.58 15.34
CA LEU A 368 -1.79 9.62 15.84
C LEU A 368 -2.86 9.99 14.80
N SER A 369 -2.49 10.07 13.52
CA SER A 369 -3.45 10.26 12.42
C SER A 369 -4.38 9.06 12.29
N TYR A 370 -3.84 7.84 12.36
CA TYR A 370 -4.59 6.59 12.27
C TYR A 370 -5.62 6.42 13.40
N ASP A 371 -5.21 6.60 14.65
CA ASP A 371 -6.08 6.49 15.83
C ASP A 371 -7.21 7.54 15.80
N LEU A 372 -6.93 8.73 15.25
CA LEU A 372 -7.94 9.74 15.01
C LEU A 372 -8.90 9.33 13.88
N ILE A 373 -8.41 8.81 12.76
CA ILE A 373 -9.24 8.32 11.65
C ILE A 373 -10.19 7.23 12.15
N LYS A 374 -9.68 6.18 12.80
CA LYS A 374 -10.52 5.08 13.31
C LYS A 374 -11.53 5.52 14.37
N LYS A 375 -11.28 6.62 15.08
CA LYS A 375 -12.24 7.21 16.02
C LYS A 375 -13.36 8.03 15.36
N LEU A 376 -13.11 8.66 14.21
CA LEU A 376 -14.08 9.53 13.53
C LEU A 376 -14.82 8.82 12.39
N ASP A 377 -14.17 7.85 11.76
CA ASP A 377 -14.66 7.06 10.64
C ASP A 377 -14.05 5.63 10.63
N PRO A 378 -14.56 4.71 11.47
CA PRO A 378 -14.12 3.31 11.44
C PRO A 378 -14.61 2.53 10.20
N TYR A 379 -15.43 3.12 9.32
CA TYR A 379 -16.02 2.44 8.16
C TYR A 379 -15.05 2.23 6.98
N HIS A 380 -13.84 2.82 7.04
CA HIS A 380 -12.86 2.77 5.96
C HIS A 380 -11.44 2.40 6.48
N PRO A 381 -10.59 1.78 5.64
CA PRO A 381 -9.19 1.57 5.95
C PRO A 381 -8.35 2.85 5.79
N THR A 382 -7.19 2.85 6.43
CA THR A 382 -6.16 3.88 6.35
C THR A 382 -4.93 3.30 5.64
N SER A 383 -4.26 4.12 4.85
CA SER A 383 -3.10 3.75 4.03
C SER A 383 -1.99 4.82 4.09
N LEU A 384 -0.77 4.41 3.73
CA LEU A 384 0.39 5.28 3.48
C LEU A 384 1.36 4.54 2.56
N VAL A 385 2.31 5.23 1.94
CA VAL A 385 3.44 4.63 1.21
C VAL A 385 4.71 4.61 2.07
N LEU A 386 5.60 3.64 1.84
CA LEU A 386 6.94 3.57 2.42
C LEU A 386 7.99 3.31 1.34
N ASN A 387 8.98 4.19 1.25
CA ASN A 387 10.03 4.17 0.22
C ASN A 387 11.33 3.51 0.69
N CYS A 388 11.61 3.52 1.99
CA CYS A 388 12.85 3.00 2.55
C CYS A 388 12.86 1.47 2.53
N ASP A 389 14.03 0.87 2.30
CA ASP A 389 14.13 -0.58 2.22
C ASP A 389 14.08 -1.24 3.60
N ASN A 390 14.69 -0.59 4.59
CA ASN A 390 14.74 -1.07 5.96
C ASN A 390 15.04 0.07 6.95
N TYR A 391 14.08 0.97 7.16
CA TYR A 391 14.22 2.10 8.09
C TYR A 391 12.94 2.31 8.92
N PHE A 392 12.98 1.94 10.21
CA PHE A 392 11.87 2.08 11.18
C PHE A 392 10.50 1.61 10.66
N TYR A 393 10.49 0.53 9.87
CA TYR A 393 9.26 0.00 9.25
C TYR A 393 8.19 -0.33 10.30
N ALA A 394 8.58 -0.87 11.45
CA ALA A 394 7.65 -1.28 12.51
C ALA A 394 6.91 -0.07 13.11
N GLU A 395 7.60 1.06 13.23
CA GLU A 395 7.10 2.33 13.74
C GLU A 395 6.17 2.99 12.73
N TYR A 396 6.63 3.20 11.49
CA TYR A 396 5.86 3.92 10.47
C TYR A 396 4.63 3.12 10.00
N ALA A 397 4.80 1.83 9.67
CA ALA A 397 3.72 0.98 9.17
C ALA A 397 2.61 0.75 10.20
N LYS A 398 2.85 1.03 11.50
CA LYS A 398 1.84 0.93 12.56
C LYS A 398 0.58 1.74 12.24
N GLY A 399 0.73 2.94 11.66
CA GLY A 399 -0.35 3.90 11.36
C GLY A 399 -1.19 3.63 10.11
N ALA A 400 -1.33 2.39 9.65
CA ALA A 400 -2.14 2.03 8.49
C ALA A 400 -2.65 0.57 8.50
N ASP A 401 -3.77 0.31 7.82
CA ASP A 401 -4.22 -1.04 7.48
C ASP A 401 -3.55 -1.55 6.18
N ILE A 402 -3.22 -0.62 5.26
CA ILE A 402 -2.66 -0.87 3.93
C ILE A 402 -1.32 -0.12 3.80
N ILE A 403 -0.28 -0.81 3.34
CA ILE A 403 1.04 -0.23 3.04
C ILE A 403 1.27 -0.28 1.54
N LEU A 404 1.46 0.89 0.93
CA LEU A 404 1.96 1.04 -0.44
C LEU A 404 3.50 1.02 -0.41
N THR A 405 4.15 0.63 -1.50
CA THR A 405 5.61 0.84 -1.66
C THR A 405 5.97 1.05 -3.13
N ASP A 406 6.98 1.88 -3.34
CA ASP A 406 7.34 2.56 -4.58
C ASP A 406 8.83 2.39 -4.99
N PRO A 407 9.38 1.16 -5.02
CA PRO A 407 10.66 0.92 -5.67
C PRO A 407 10.54 1.25 -7.17
N TYR A 408 11.17 2.35 -7.61
CA TYR A 408 11.18 2.84 -8.99
C TYR A 408 12.50 2.49 -9.72
N PRO A 409 12.67 1.29 -10.31
CA PRO A 409 13.95 0.83 -10.83
C PRO A 409 14.33 1.34 -12.23
N ILE A 410 13.43 1.99 -12.98
CA ILE A 410 13.60 2.17 -14.43
C ILE A 410 14.40 3.43 -14.76
N ALA A 411 15.55 3.23 -15.40
CA ALA A 411 16.45 4.28 -15.88
C ALA A 411 17.00 5.22 -14.78
N GLN A 412 17.10 4.72 -13.55
CA GLN A 412 17.89 5.32 -12.47
C GLN A 412 19.33 4.78 -12.44
N ASN A 413 20.22 5.44 -11.69
CA ASN A 413 21.48 4.85 -11.22
C ASN A 413 21.42 4.60 -9.72
N ALA A 414 21.05 3.38 -9.31
CA ALA A 414 20.92 3.00 -7.90
C ALA A 414 22.23 3.08 -7.07
N THR A 415 23.39 3.28 -7.72
CA THR A 415 24.70 3.36 -7.03
C THR A 415 25.26 4.79 -6.90
N PHE A 416 24.72 5.76 -7.63
CA PHE A 416 25.21 7.15 -7.60
C PHE A 416 24.13 8.16 -7.99
N SER A 417 23.87 9.11 -7.09
CA SER A 417 22.91 10.18 -7.26
C SER A 417 23.43 11.23 -8.23
N THR A 418 22.81 11.34 -9.41
CA THR A 418 23.09 12.42 -10.36
C THR A 418 22.58 13.78 -9.89
N LEU A 419 21.56 13.81 -9.01
CA LEU A 419 21.02 15.04 -8.42
C LEU A 419 21.94 15.58 -7.32
N TRP A 420 22.35 14.72 -6.37
CA TRP A 420 23.11 15.16 -5.19
C TRP A 420 24.64 15.02 -5.33
N ASN A 421 25.11 14.38 -6.41
CA ASN A 421 26.51 14.05 -6.68
C ASN A 421 27.15 13.22 -5.54
N THR A 422 26.45 12.18 -5.10
CA THR A 422 26.85 11.30 -3.99
C THR A 422 26.67 9.82 -4.34
N PRO A 423 27.56 8.91 -3.90
CA PRO A 423 27.35 7.48 -4.04
C PRO A 423 26.22 7.01 -3.11
N CYS A 424 25.28 6.24 -3.65
CA CYS A 424 24.16 5.66 -2.91
C CYS A 424 24.57 4.30 -2.34
N ASN A 425 24.43 4.14 -1.02
CA ASN A 425 24.75 2.93 -0.27
C ASN A 425 23.98 2.88 1.06
N SER A 426 24.39 2.00 1.99
CA SER A 426 23.73 1.78 3.28
C SER A 426 23.91 2.90 4.32
N THR A 427 24.81 3.87 4.10
CA THR A 427 25.14 4.97 5.05
C THR A 427 25.19 6.36 4.39
N TYR A 428 24.91 6.44 3.08
CA TYR A 428 25.01 7.69 2.32
C TYR A 428 24.19 7.65 1.02
N GLY A 429 23.78 8.84 0.56
CA GLY A 429 23.16 9.06 -0.74
C GLY A 429 21.66 8.75 -0.81
N ASP A 430 20.97 9.54 -1.62
CA ASP A 430 19.61 9.28 -2.09
C ASP A 430 19.59 9.18 -3.63
N CYS A 431 18.95 8.14 -4.13
CA CYS A 431 18.78 7.81 -5.54
C CYS A 431 17.30 7.55 -5.90
N GLY A 432 16.34 7.88 -5.02
CA GLY A 432 14.89 7.69 -5.25
C GLY A 432 14.38 6.25 -5.06
N CYS A 433 15.26 5.29 -4.83
CA CYS A 433 14.93 3.88 -4.60
C CYS A 433 15.93 3.31 -3.59
N ASP A 434 15.57 3.33 -2.30
CA ASP A 434 16.47 2.87 -1.25
C ASP A 434 16.71 1.35 -1.31
N GLY A 435 17.95 0.92 -1.03
CA GLY A 435 18.35 -0.50 -1.05
C GLY A 435 18.20 -1.22 -2.41
N CYS A 436 17.96 -0.48 -3.49
CA CYS A 436 17.71 -1.00 -4.85
C CYS A 436 19.00 -1.30 -5.64
N ASN A 437 18.85 -2.06 -6.73
CA ASN A 437 19.92 -2.48 -7.64
C ASN A 437 19.77 -1.86 -9.04
N GLY A 438 18.66 -1.17 -9.33
CA GLY A 438 18.37 -0.57 -10.64
C GLY A 438 17.79 -1.58 -11.64
N ASN A 439 17.00 -2.56 -11.19
CA ASN A 439 16.34 -3.51 -12.08
C ASN A 439 15.01 -4.04 -11.52
N PHE A 440 14.23 -4.73 -12.36
CA PHE A 440 12.91 -5.26 -12.02
C PHE A 440 12.83 -6.07 -10.71
N ARG A 441 13.89 -6.78 -10.32
CA ARG A 441 13.88 -7.59 -9.09
C ARG A 441 13.82 -6.76 -7.82
N ASP A 442 14.07 -5.46 -7.87
CA ASP A 442 13.85 -4.54 -6.75
C ASP A 442 12.37 -4.51 -6.32
N VAL A 443 11.43 -4.57 -7.28
CA VAL A 443 9.97 -4.62 -7.03
C VAL A 443 9.58 -5.88 -6.24
N SER A 444 9.97 -7.06 -6.74
CA SER A 444 9.72 -8.34 -6.07
C SER A 444 10.40 -8.43 -4.70
N THR A 445 11.65 -7.95 -4.61
CA THR A 445 12.45 -8.01 -3.38
C THR A 445 11.86 -7.12 -2.30
N ARG A 446 11.45 -5.90 -2.62
CA ARG A 446 10.80 -5.00 -1.67
C ARG A 446 9.51 -5.61 -1.13
N MET A 447 8.64 -6.13 -1.99
CA MET A 447 7.39 -6.77 -1.58
C MET A 447 7.61 -7.97 -0.65
N ASP A 448 8.67 -8.75 -0.85
CA ASP A 448 9.02 -9.87 0.04
C ASP A 448 9.69 -9.42 1.35
N ARG A 449 10.51 -8.37 1.31
CA ARG A 449 11.07 -7.70 2.52
C ARG A 449 9.95 -7.19 3.42
N LEU A 450 8.94 -6.48 2.88
CA LEU A 450 7.83 -5.97 3.69
C LEU A 450 7.02 -7.09 4.37
N LYS A 451 6.78 -8.23 3.70
CA LYS A 451 6.17 -9.42 4.32
C LYS A 451 7.04 -10.01 5.44
N GLN A 452 8.36 -10.07 5.22
CA GLN A 452 9.32 -10.55 6.21
C GLN A 452 9.30 -9.66 7.46
N TYR A 453 9.27 -8.34 7.30
CA TYR A 453 9.17 -7.41 8.44
C TYR A 453 7.85 -7.57 9.19
N GLN A 454 6.70 -7.72 8.52
CA GLN A 454 5.43 -8.04 9.18
C GLN A 454 5.50 -9.34 10.00
N ALA A 455 6.15 -10.38 9.47
CA ALA A 455 6.33 -11.66 10.17
C ALA A 455 7.27 -11.54 11.40
N TRP A 456 8.16 -10.54 11.41
CA TRP A 456 9.03 -10.23 12.55
C TRP A 456 8.36 -9.34 13.59
N THR A 457 7.60 -8.30 13.19
CA THR A 457 6.85 -7.45 14.13
C THR A 457 5.71 -8.20 14.82
N GLY A 458 5.09 -9.14 14.09
CA GLY A 458 3.85 -9.78 14.52
C GLY A 458 2.65 -8.81 14.50
N GLY A 459 1.51 -9.31 14.99
CA GLY A 459 0.20 -8.70 14.75
C GLY A 459 -0.48 -9.28 13.51
N GLY A 460 -1.71 -8.85 13.23
CA GLY A 460 -2.42 -9.26 12.01
C GLY A 460 -1.75 -8.69 10.74
N PRO A 461 -1.85 -9.38 9.59
CA PRO A 461 -1.18 -8.97 8.36
C PRO A 461 -1.72 -7.63 7.85
N LYS A 462 -0.82 -6.74 7.43
CA LYS A 462 -1.15 -5.49 6.73
C LYS A 462 -1.19 -5.76 5.24
N THR A 463 -2.20 -5.20 4.57
CA THR A 463 -2.36 -5.37 3.12
C THR A 463 -1.26 -4.61 2.38
N LEU A 464 -0.62 -5.24 1.39
CA LEU A 464 0.41 -4.60 0.57
C LEU A 464 -0.15 -4.19 -0.79
N TRP A 465 0.19 -2.98 -1.25
CA TRP A 465 -0.17 -2.41 -2.54
C TRP A 465 1.10 -1.95 -3.28
N GLY A 466 1.07 -1.95 -4.61
CA GLY A 466 2.21 -1.58 -5.45
C GLY A 466 2.08 -0.20 -6.08
N VAL A 467 3.20 0.53 -6.16
CA VAL A 467 3.30 1.83 -6.82
C VAL A 467 4.36 1.73 -7.93
N PRO A 468 3.99 1.33 -9.16
CA PRO A 468 4.93 1.28 -10.27
C PRO A 468 5.28 2.69 -10.77
N GLN A 469 6.51 2.81 -11.28
CA GLN A 469 7.00 4.00 -11.95
C GLN A 469 6.28 4.16 -13.29
N ALA A 470 5.51 5.23 -13.48
CA ALA A 470 4.93 5.61 -14.77
C ALA A 470 5.41 7.00 -15.24
N PHE A 471 6.56 7.46 -14.71
CA PHE A 471 7.14 8.78 -14.89
C PHE A 471 8.66 8.72 -15.12
N GLY A 472 9.24 9.84 -15.51
CA GLY A 472 10.69 10.04 -15.61
C GLY A 472 11.07 11.15 -16.59
N GLY A 473 12.36 11.36 -16.78
CA GLY A 473 12.92 12.61 -17.32
C GLY A 473 13.11 13.67 -16.23
N SER A 474 13.31 13.25 -14.98
CA SER A 474 13.36 14.09 -13.78
C SER A 474 14.49 13.64 -12.82
N GLU A 475 14.42 14.01 -11.54
CA GLU A 475 15.43 13.92 -10.47
C GLU A 475 16.46 12.79 -10.61
N TYR A 476 15.99 11.54 -10.52
CA TYR A 476 16.84 10.33 -10.51
C TYR A 476 16.63 9.44 -11.75
N TRP A 477 15.52 9.61 -12.48
CA TRP A 477 15.07 8.73 -13.54
C TRP A 477 15.20 9.40 -14.91
N ALA A 478 16.14 8.94 -15.73
CA ALA A 478 16.52 9.62 -16.97
C ALA A 478 15.44 9.59 -18.08
N ARG A 479 14.43 8.71 -17.97
CA ARG A 479 13.28 8.58 -18.88
C ARG A 479 12.10 7.91 -18.18
N PRO A 480 10.86 8.07 -18.69
CA PRO A 480 9.76 7.17 -18.33
C PRO A 480 10.03 5.72 -18.79
N PRO A 481 9.29 4.74 -18.22
CA PRO A 481 9.30 3.38 -18.72
C PRO A 481 8.67 3.27 -20.11
N THR A 482 9.04 2.21 -20.79
CA THR A 482 8.32 1.66 -21.94
C THR A 482 7.07 0.91 -21.47
N ARG A 483 6.11 0.70 -22.38
CA ARG A 483 4.90 -0.10 -22.12
C ARG A 483 5.16 -1.51 -21.58
N MET A 484 6.34 -2.10 -21.83
CA MET A 484 6.68 -3.45 -21.36
C MET A 484 7.24 -3.41 -19.93
N GLU A 485 8.09 -2.43 -19.62
CA GLU A 485 8.63 -2.23 -18.27
C GLU A 485 7.51 -1.98 -17.25
N GLU A 486 6.52 -1.16 -17.61
CA GLU A 486 5.33 -0.91 -16.77
C GLU A 486 4.53 -2.20 -16.47
N VAL A 487 4.27 -3.02 -17.49
CA VAL A 487 3.54 -4.29 -17.32
C VAL A 487 4.31 -5.28 -16.45
N VAL A 488 5.64 -5.34 -16.60
CA VAL A 488 6.51 -6.16 -15.75
C VAL A 488 6.46 -5.67 -14.29
N MET A 489 6.60 -4.36 -14.04
CA MET A 489 6.53 -3.83 -12.66
C MET A 489 5.17 -4.09 -12.02
N ALA A 490 4.08 -3.72 -12.68
CA ALA A 490 2.73 -3.92 -12.17
C ALA A 490 2.44 -5.40 -11.85
N MET A 491 2.87 -6.32 -12.72
CA MET A 491 2.63 -7.75 -12.50
C MET A 491 3.61 -8.42 -11.53
N LEU A 492 4.82 -7.88 -11.31
CA LEU A 492 5.68 -8.31 -10.20
C LEU A 492 5.07 -7.93 -8.84
N PHE A 493 4.50 -6.73 -8.69
CA PHE A 493 3.73 -6.38 -7.50
C PHE A 493 2.58 -7.37 -7.28
N VAL A 494 1.77 -7.66 -8.31
CA VAL A 494 0.64 -8.61 -8.23
C VAL A 494 1.10 -10.04 -7.89
N ASN A 495 2.14 -10.57 -8.56
CA ASN A 495 2.71 -11.89 -8.28
C ASN A 495 3.18 -11.99 -6.83
N HIS A 496 3.86 -10.96 -6.34
CA HIS A 496 4.26 -10.82 -4.95
C HIS A 496 3.12 -10.34 -4.03
N GLY A 497 1.86 -10.53 -4.43
CA GLY A 497 0.70 -10.48 -3.56
C GLY A 497 0.15 -9.10 -3.27
N ALA A 498 0.49 -8.08 -4.07
CA ALA A 498 -0.18 -6.79 -4.02
C ALA A 498 -1.69 -6.92 -4.25
N LYS A 499 -2.47 -6.06 -3.58
CA LYS A 499 -3.95 -6.10 -3.60
C LYS A 499 -4.59 -4.84 -4.19
N GLY A 500 -3.75 -3.93 -4.65
CA GLY A 500 -4.05 -2.77 -5.47
C GLY A 500 -2.76 -2.26 -6.11
N VAL A 501 -2.90 -1.52 -7.21
CA VAL A 501 -1.80 -0.90 -7.98
C VAL A 501 -2.16 0.57 -8.21
N VAL A 502 -1.31 1.49 -7.77
CA VAL A 502 -1.53 2.94 -7.91
C VAL A 502 -0.24 3.57 -8.43
N ALA A 503 -0.15 3.79 -9.75
CA ALA A 503 1.08 4.22 -10.40
C ALA A 503 1.41 5.71 -10.15
N TRP A 504 2.69 6.06 -10.02
CA TRP A 504 3.15 7.45 -9.96
C TRP A 504 3.69 7.89 -11.33
N ASN A 505 3.14 8.88 -12.03
CA ASN A 505 1.91 9.63 -11.76
C ASN A 505 1.14 9.91 -13.07
N PHE A 506 0.00 10.57 -12.97
CA PHE A 506 -0.86 10.91 -14.09
C PHE A 506 -1.08 12.43 -14.16
N PRO A 507 -1.02 13.09 -15.35
CA PRO A 507 -0.86 12.50 -16.69
C PRO A 507 0.49 11.82 -16.97
N THR A 508 0.44 10.73 -17.74
CA THR A 508 1.61 9.98 -18.25
C THR A 508 1.58 9.92 -19.78
N THR A 509 2.57 9.25 -20.40
CA THR A 509 2.69 9.10 -21.86
C THR A 509 1.53 8.29 -22.46
N GLU A 510 1.25 8.49 -23.75
CA GLU A 510 0.17 7.79 -24.44
C GLU A 510 0.33 6.25 -24.40
N GLU A 511 1.55 5.74 -24.56
CA GLU A 511 1.82 4.31 -24.50
C GLU A 511 1.58 3.72 -23.10
N LEU A 512 2.04 4.42 -22.06
CA LEU A 512 1.81 4.01 -20.67
C LEU A 512 0.33 4.08 -20.32
N LYS A 513 -0.37 5.15 -20.72
CA LYS A 513 -1.82 5.31 -20.56
C LYS A 513 -2.61 4.18 -21.24
N ILE A 514 -2.23 3.77 -22.45
CA ILE A 514 -2.89 2.67 -23.17
C ILE A 514 -2.67 1.34 -22.45
N VAL A 515 -1.43 1.03 -22.04
CA VAL A 515 -1.13 -0.29 -21.46
C VAL A 515 -1.70 -0.45 -20.04
N THR A 516 -1.65 0.62 -19.24
CA THR A 516 -2.24 0.65 -17.88
C THR A 516 -3.76 0.65 -17.91
N ALA A 517 -4.40 1.33 -18.87
CA ALA A 517 -5.84 1.20 -19.12
C ALA A 517 -6.25 -0.24 -19.48
N GLY A 518 -5.39 -0.96 -20.22
CA GLY A 518 -5.55 -2.38 -20.53
C GLY A 518 -5.45 -3.26 -19.28
N LEU A 519 -4.40 -3.08 -18.46
CA LEU A 519 -4.22 -3.82 -17.21
C LEU A 519 -5.32 -3.53 -16.18
N ALA A 520 -5.74 -2.28 -16.03
CA ALA A 520 -6.85 -1.90 -15.14
C ALA A 520 -8.13 -2.67 -15.48
N LYS A 521 -8.50 -2.71 -16.77
CA LYS A 521 -9.67 -3.47 -17.26
C LYS A 521 -9.53 -4.98 -17.06
N VAL A 522 -8.32 -5.53 -17.16
CA VAL A 522 -8.06 -6.97 -16.92
C VAL A 522 -8.09 -7.32 -15.43
N LEU A 523 -7.40 -6.59 -14.58
CA LEU A 523 -7.23 -6.95 -13.16
C LEU A 523 -8.49 -6.63 -12.34
N SER A 524 -9.23 -5.59 -12.69
CA SER A 524 -10.54 -5.26 -12.10
C SER A 524 -11.72 -6.08 -12.65
N ALA A 525 -11.51 -6.90 -13.68
CA ALA A 525 -12.55 -7.81 -14.17
C ALA A 525 -12.96 -8.80 -13.07
N ALA A 526 -14.27 -9.00 -12.87
CA ALA A 526 -14.80 -9.72 -11.71
C ALA A 526 -14.31 -11.17 -11.59
N ASP A 527 -14.02 -11.84 -12.72
CA ASP A 527 -13.43 -13.17 -12.74
C ASP A 527 -11.95 -13.17 -12.34
N VAL A 528 -11.17 -12.15 -12.73
CA VAL A 528 -9.75 -12.00 -12.39
C VAL A 528 -9.57 -11.53 -10.94
N THR A 529 -10.28 -10.47 -10.55
CA THR A 529 -10.38 -10.00 -9.16
C THR A 529 -10.80 -11.14 -8.21
N GLY A 530 -11.70 -12.02 -8.65
CA GLY A 530 -12.12 -13.21 -7.90
C GLY A 530 -10.98 -14.18 -7.56
N PHE A 531 -9.95 -14.31 -8.41
CA PHE A 531 -8.74 -15.07 -8.08
C PHE A 531 -7.77 -14.26 -7.21
N LEU A 532 -7.48 -13.02 -7.62
CA LEU A 532 -6.49 -12.16 -6.96
C LEU A 532 -6.83 -11.87 -5.50
N LEU A 533 -8.13 -11.77 -5.17
CA LEU A 533 -8.63 -11.51 -3.82
C LEU A 533 -9.23 -12.74 -3.14
N GLY A 534 -9.60 -13.78 -3.89
CA GLY A 534 -10.15 -15.04 -3.35
C GLY A 534 -9.10 -16.08 -2.94
N ALA A 535 -7.80 -15.80 -3.12
CA ALA A 535 -6.71 -16.68 -2.69
C ALA A 535 -5.42 -15.89 -2.35
N ARG A 536 -4.50 -16.58 -1.65
CA ARG A 536 -3.08 -16.15 -1.56
C ARG A 536 -2.35 -16.61 -2.84
N PRO A 537 -1.41 -15.82 -3.39
CA PRO A 537 -0.57 -16.28 -4.50
C PRO A 537 0.33 -17.44 -4.03
N VAL A 538 0.45 -18.45 -4.88
CA VAL A 538 1.47 -19.50 -4.79
C VAL A 538 2.52 -19.20 -5.84
N GLY A 539 3.64 -18.64 -5.40
CA GLY A 539 4.83 -18.42 -6.23
C GLY A 539 5.48 -19.75 -6.59
N LEU A 540 5.93 -19.88 -7.85
CA LEU A 540 6.63 -21.06 -8.35
C LEU A 540 8.10 -20.68 -8.59
N LEU A 541 9.01 -21.43 -7.98
CA LEU A 541 10.46 -21.21 -8.03
C LEU A 541 11.14 -22.22 -8.95
N GLY A 542 12.46 -22.07 -9.19
CA GLY A 542 13.21 -22.77 -10.24
C GLY A 542 13.06 -24.30 -10.30
N GLU A 543 12.83 -25.00 -9.18
CA GLU A 543 12.54 -26.46 -9.19
C GLU A 543 11.25 -26.84 -9.95
N GLY A 544 10.31 -25.90 -10.06
CA GLY A 544 9.09 -26.02 -10.85
C GLY A 544 9.24 -25.53 -12.29
N MET A 545 10.41 -25.02 -12.70
CA MET A 545 10.64 -24.44 -14.02
C MET A 545 11.54 -25.32 -14.89
N ALA A 546 11.27 -25.33 -16.19
CA ALA A 546 12.12 -25.90 -17.22
C ALA A 546 12.52 -24.81 -18.22
N GLY A 547 13.79 -24.82 -18.63
CA GLY A 547 14.44 -23.71 -19.34
C GLY A 547 15.75 -23.39 -18.62
N GLY A 548 16.86 -23.93 -19.12
CA GLY A 548 18.10 -24.05 -18.35
C GLY A 548 18.82 -22.72 -18.05
N GLY A 549 19.42 -22.64 -16.87
CA GLY A 549 20.24 -21.51 -16.44
C GLY A 549 19.42 -20.25 -16.18
N LYS A 550 19.94 -19.11 -16.65
CA LYS A 550 19.40 -17.76 -16.37
C LYS A 550 17.89 -17.60 -16.64
N VAL A 551 17.31 -18.37 -17.56
CA VAL A 551 15.87 -18.28 -17.86
C VAL A 551 14.99 -18.63 -16.66
N SER A 552 15.39 -19.62 -15.84
CA SER A 552 14.69 -19.94 -14.59
C SER A 552 14.90 -18.92 -13.45
N GLU A 553 15.83 -17.97 -13.63
CA GLU A 553 16.11 -16.86 -12.70
C GLU A 553 15.44 -15.55 -13.18
N ASP A 554 15.35 -15.35 -14.50
CA ASP A 554 14.63 -14.27 -15.17
C ASP A 554 13.11 -14.50 -15.23
N LEU A 555 12.61 -15.69 -14.86
CA LEU A 555 11.17 -15.98 -14.77
C LEU A 555 10.62 -15.69 -13.37
N ASP A 556 9.40 -15.19 -13.35
CA ASP A 556 8.61 -14.94 -12.15
C ASP A 556 7.19 -15.42 -12.36
N VAL A 557 6.70 -16.31 -11.50
CA VAL A 557 5.43 -17.00 -11.73
C VAL A 557 4.63 -17.12 -10.44
N ALA A 558 3.38 -16.65 -10.48
CA ALA A 558 2.42 -16.80 -9.39
C ALA A 558 1.13 -17.46 -9.88
N THR A 559 0.50 -18.23 -8.99
CA THR A 559 -0.78 -18.91 -9.26
C THR A 559 -1.78 -18.72 -8.12
N TRP A 560 -3.07 -18.64 -8.47
CA TRP A 560 -4.19 -18.50 -7.54
C TRP A 560 -5.25 -19.53 -7.89
N LYS A 561 -5.47 -20.54 -7.05
CA LYS A 561 -6.55 -21.53 -7.24
C LYS A 561 -7.80 -21.12 -6.47
N VAL A 562 -8.92 -21.00 -7.15
CA VAL A 562 -10.25 -20.78 -6.55
C VAL A 562 -11.22 -21.79 -7.15
N GLY A 563 -11.69 -22.72 -6.31
CA GLY A 563 -12.50 -23.86 -6.76
C GLY A 563 -11.80 -24.71 -7.83
N GLY A 564 -12.54 -25.07 -8.88
CA GLY A 564 -12.04 -25.85 -10.02
C GLY A 564 -11.31 -25.02 -11.09
N LYS A 565 -10.89 -23.78 -10.80
CA LYS A 565 -10.13 -22.92 -11.72
C LYS A 565 -8.88 -22.35 -11.07
N MET A 566 -7.92 -21.98 -11.90
CA MET A 566 -6.66 -21.37 -11.50
C MET A 566 -6.32 -20.18 -12.41
N LEU A 567 -5.97 -19.04 -11.82
CA LEU A 567 -5.24 -17.97 -12.50
C LEU A 567 -3.73 -18.28 -12.42
N ALA A 568 -3.01 -18.10 -13.51
CA ALA A 568 -1.56 -18.15 -13.58
C ALA A 568 -1.05 -16.86 -14.22
N SER A 569 -0.09 -16.21 -13.57
CA SER A 569 0.62 -15.04 -14.07
C SER A 569 2.08 -15.43 -14.26
N ILE A 570 2.60 -15.23 -15.46
CA ILE A 570 3.98 -15.52 -15.86
C ILE A 570 4.59 -14.23 -16.36
N VAL A 571 5.64 -13.77 -15.68
CA VAL A 571 6.43 -12.58 -16.03
C VAL A 571 7.85 -13.05 -16.34
N TYR A 572 8.40 -12.61 -17.47
CA TYR A 572 9.81 -12.80 -17.81
C TYR A 572 10.50 -11.45 -17.77
N VAL A 573 11.46 -11.27 -16.85
CA VAL A 573 12.16 -9.99 -16.64
C VAL A 573 13.37 -9.80 -17.56
N GLY A 574 13.65 -10.75 -18.45
CA GLY A 574 14.76 -10.69 -19.39
C GLY A 574 14.60 -9.58 -20.44
N LEU A 575 15.65 -8.77 -20.61
CA LEU A 575 15.68 -7.64 -21.56
C LEU A 575 15.87 -8.06 -23.03
N GLU A 576 16.24 -9.32 -23.26
CA GLU A 576 16.37 -9.94 -24.59
C GLU A 576 15.40 -11.14 -24.68
N GLY A 577 14.99 -11.52 -25.89
CA GLY A 577 14.11 -12.67 -26.08
C GLY A 577 14.83 -14.00 -25.94
N TYR A 578 14.23 -14.96 -25.22
CA TYR A 578 14.79 -16.30 -25.08
C TYR A 578 14.40 -17.23 -26.24
N VAL A 579 15.35 -18.05 -26.70
CA VAL A 579 15.15 -19.10 -27.70
C VAL A 579 15.42 -20.47 -27.07
N GLY A 580 14.35 -21.22 -26.80
CA GLY A 580 14.42 -22.57 -26.25
C GLY A 580 13.06 -23.06 -25.75
N GLY A 581 13.01 -24.24 -25.15
CA GLY A 581 11.80 -24.76 -24.51
C GLY A 581 11.65 -24.22 -23.09
N VAL A 582 10.50 -23.65 -22.77
CA VAL A 582 10.14 -23.19 -21.41
C VAL A 582 8.99 -24.03 -20.88
N GLY A 583 9.05 -24.39 -19.60
CA GLY A 583 8.00 -25.11 -18.89
C GLY A 583 7.79 -24.60 -17.47
N VAL A 584 6.55 -24.63 -17.01
CA VAL A 584 6.11 -24.23 -15.67
C VAL A 584 5.22 -25.35 -15.13
N LYS A 585 5.72 -26.10 -14.16
CA LYS A 585 5.00 -27.18 -13.47
C LYS A 585 4.02 -26.59 -12.47
N LEU A 586 2.73 -26.85 -12.65
CA LEU A 586 1.68 -26.22 -11.85
C LEU A 586 1.36 -27.02 -10.57
N PRO A 587 0.88 -26.35 -9.50
CA PRO A 587 0.61 -26.99 -8.21
C PRO A 587 -0.72 -27.78 -8.18
N ALA A 588 -1.49 -27.77 -9.28
CA ALA A 588 -2.67 -28.61 -9.48
C ALA A 588 -2.67 -29.16 -10.90
N LYS A 589 -3.26 -30.34 -11.10
CA LYS A 589 -3.46 -30.90 -12.44
C LYS A 589 -4.42 -30.03 -13.23
N VAL A 590 -4.06 -29.75 -14.48
CA VAL A 590 -4.81 -28.91 -15.40
C VAL A 590 -5.65 -29.77 -16.34
N LYS A 591 -6.94 -29.47 -16.43
CA LYS A 591 -7.86 -29.94 -17.48
C LYS A 591 -7.58 -29.10 -18.72
N SER A 592 -7.77 -29.64 -19.93
CA SER A 592 -7.22 -29.06 -21.19
C SER A 592 -7.76 -27.68 -21.63
N GLY A 593 -8.51 -26.96 -20.79
CA GLY A 593 -8.94 -25.58 -21.02
C GLY A 593 -7.90 -24.57 -20.56
N ILE A 594 -7.41 -23.75 -21.50
CA ILE A 594 -6.61 -22.56 -21.26
C ILE A 594 -7.29 -21.36 -21.92
N ARG A 595 -7.48 -20.27 -21.16
CA ARG A 595 -7.92 -18.97 -21.66
C ARG A 595 -6.85 -17.94 -21.37
N GLN A 596 -6.35 -17.28 -22.41
CA GLN A 596 -5.52 -16.08 -22.28
C GLN A 596 -6.36 -14.90 -21.80
N VAL A 597 -5.81 -14.12 -20.88
CA VAL A 597 -6.42 -12.89 -20.34
C VAL A 597 -5.50 -11.69 -20.60
N TRP A 598 -4.17 -11.89 -20.57
CA TRP A 598 -3.18 -10.91 -21.00
C TRP A 598 -2.07 -11.57 -21.83
N PRO A 599 -1.56 -10.90 -22.90
CA PRO A 599 -2.14 -9.73 -23.55
C PRO A 599 -3.56 -9.99 -24.08
N VAL A 600 -4.34 -8.92 -24.25
CA VAL A 600 -5.73 -8.99 -24.75
C VAL A 600 -5.78 -9.38 -26.23
N GLU A 601 -4.75 -9.02 -26.99
CA GLU A 601 -4.62 -9.32 -28.41
C GLU A 601 -3.43 -10.26 -28.70
N GLY A 602 -3.48 -10.96 -29.83
CA GLY A 602 -2.48 -11.96 -30.21
C GLY A 602 -2.55 -13.25 -29.40
N SER A 603 -1.55 -14.11 -29.57
CA SER A 603 -1.42 -15.37 -28.83
C SER A 603 -0.09 -15.43 -28.10
N THR A 604 -0.14 -15.73 -26.81
CA THR A 604 1.03 -16.02 -25.99
C THR A 604 1.75 -17.30 -26.41
N GLY A 605 1.05 -18.27 -27.01
CA GLY A 605 1.63 -19.57 -27.37
C GLY A 605 1.90 -20.53 -26.20
N TRP A 606 1.42 -20.23 -24.98
CA TRP A 606 1.41 -21.20 -23.89
C TRP A 606 0.38 -22.30 -24.17
N VAL A 607 0.78 -23.56 -23.94
CA VAL A 607 -0.11 -24.73 -24.03
C VAL A 607 0.06 -25.62 -22.79
N VAL A 608 -0.98 -26.38 -22.45
CA VAL A 608 -0.93 -27.35 -21.36
C VAL A 608 -0.36 -28.67 -21.87
N LYS A 609 0.69 -29.18 -21.24
CA LYS A 609 1.28 -30.50 -21.52
C LYS A 609 1.74 -31.18 -20.23
N ASP A 610 1.34 -32.43 -20.02
CA ASP A 610 1.78 -33.29 -18.91
C ASP A 610 1.66 -32.63 -17.51
N GLY A 611 0.60 -31.83 -17.29
CA GLY A 611 0.36 -31.10 -16.05
C GLY A 611 1.15 -29.80 -15.87
N SER A 612 1.93 -29.41 -16.87
CA SER A 612 2.69 -28.15 -16.92
C SER A 612 2.12 -27.21 -17.99
N LEU A 613 2.36 -25.91 -17.85
CA LEU A 613 2.34 -24.99 -19.00
C LEU A 613 3.68 -25.10 -19.72
N VAL A 614 3.68 -25.13 -21.05
CA VAL A 614 4.89 -25.12 -21.87
C VAL A 614 4.76 -24.16 -23.04
N LYS A 615 5.91 -23.60 -23.46
CA LYS A 615 6.03 -22.66 -24.59
C LYS A 615 7.39 -22.83 -25.28
N SER A 616 7.45 -22.45 -26.56
CA SER A 616 8.71 -22.29 -27.30
C SER A 616 9.10 -20.81 -27.37
N GLY A 617 10.22 -20.46 -26.75
CA GLY A 617 10.77 -19.10 -26.63
C GLY A 617 10.00 -18.20 -25.67
N LEU A 618 10.53 -17.00 -25.45
CA LEU A 618 9.88 -15.88 -24.74
C LEU A 618 10.27 -14.57 -25.43
N GLY A 619 9.35 -13.61 -25.53
CA GLY A 619 9.70 -12.23 -25.87
C GLY A 619 10.47 -11.56 -24.74
N ALA A 620 11.24 -10.50 -25.07
CA ALA A 620 11.83 -9.64 -24.04
C ALA A 620 10.70 -8.99 -23.21
N MET A 621 10.87 -8.98 -21.87
CA MET A 621 9.90 -8.41 -20.92
C MET A 621 8.47 -8.97 -21.09
N GLU A 622 8.34 -10.23 -21.53
CA GLU A 622 7.04 -10.83 -21.81
C GLU A 622 6.25 -11.13 -20.53
N VAL A 623 4.97 -10.75 -20.54
CA VAL A 623 4.01 -11.06 -19.48
C VAL A 623 2.79 -11.77 -20.07
N SER A 624 2.40 -12.89 -19.45
CA SER A 624 1.25 -13.71 -19.82
C SER A 624 0.36 -13.93 -18.60
N ILE A 625 -0.93 -13.60 -18.70
CA ILE A 625 -1.93 -13.93 -17.68
C ILE A 625 -2.94 -14.91 -18.28
N LEU A 626 -3.13 -16.05 -17.61
CA LEU A 626 -3.83 -17.22 -18.12
C LEU A 626 -4.82 -17.73 -17.07
N VAL A 627 -6.02 -18.14 -17.48
CA VAL A 627 -6.97 -18.87 -16.63
C VAL A 627 -7.13 -20.29 -17.13
N LEU A 628 -7.02 -21.24 -16.21
CA LEU A 628 -6.96 -22.67 -16.44
C LEU A 628 -8.11 -23.37 -15.70
N ASP A 629 -8.64 -24.43 -16.29
CA ASP A 629 -9.48 -25.39 -15.57
C ASP A 629 -8.59 -26.43 -14.86
N VAL A 630 -8.87 -26.73 -13.59
CA VAL A 630 -8.04 -27.64 -12.77
C VAL A 630 -8.91 -28.68 -12.06
N GLU A 631 -8.32 -29.83 -11.67
CA GLU A 631 -8.97 -30.84 -10.81
C GLU A 631 -9.48 -30.25 -9.49
#